data_AF-A0A0S7ENN8-F1
#
_entry.id   AF-A0A0S7ENN8-F1
#
_cell.length_a   1.000
_cell.length_b   1.000
_cell.length_c   1.000
_cell.angle_alpha   90.00
_cell.angle_beta   90.00
_cell.angle_gamma   90.00
#
_symmetry.space_group_name_H-M   'P 1'
#
loop_
_entity.id
_entity.type
_entity.pdbx_description
1 polymer ?
#
loop_
_entity_poly.entity_id
_entity_poly.type
_entity_poly.pdbx_seq_one_letter_code
_entity_poly.pdbx_strand_id
1 'polypeptide(L)'
;TAIALFPGQQVAGQPEKSSCSRYELDLVRNLSAFGVSPNWLQNQSASESRPEALLSQLKREACRDGWNYSTEHFQSTVVTEFDLVCSDQWKQPLTSLVYFLGGLSGCFISGLISDRFGRKPVLFGSIAVLSIFSSAVALAPSWPVFTVLFFMLGLGQIASYIAVFVLGSEILVGSSRILFSSLGQPFVYVSSMMLLPGTAYLVRSWRH
;
A
#
# COMPACT_ATOMS: atom_id res chain seq x y z
N THR A 1 -15.16 -31.81 -6.86
CA THR A 1 -14.57 -30.48 -6.57
C THR A 1 -13.13 -30.51 -7.04
N ALA A 2 -12.76 -29.74 -8.07
CA ALA A 2 -11.38 -29.72 -8.56
C ALA A 2 -10.52 -28.92 -7.58
N ILE A 3 -9.42 -29.52 -7.10
CA ILE A 3 -8.48 -28.85 -6.19
C ILE A 3 -7.49 -28.08 -7.05
N ALA A 4 -7.47 -26.75 -6.95
CA ALA A 4 -6.47 -25.93 -7.64
C ALA A 4 -5.09 -26.15 -7.00
N LEU A 5 -4.08 -26.45 -7.83
CA LEU A 5 -2.68 -26.55 -7.40
C LEU A 5 -1.96 -25.23 -7.68
N PHE A 6 -1.27 -24.71 -6.67
CA PHE A 6 -0.47 -23.50 -6.77
C PHE A 6 1.03 -23.87 -6.78
N PRO A 7 1.84 -23.32 -7.71
CA PRO A 7 3.29 -23.54 -7.69
C PRO A 7 3.91 -23.06 -6.37
N GLY A 8 4.93 -23.76 -5.89
CA GLY A 8 5.80 -23.26 -4.83
C GLY A 8 6.71 -22.15 -5.38
N GLN A 9 6.84 -21.06 -4.63
CA GLN A 9 7.72 -19.93 -4.90
C GLN A 9 8.56 -19.67 -3.64
N GLN A 10 9.87 -19.52 -3.82
CA GLN A 10 10.72 -19.05 -2.72
C GLN A 10 10.59 -17.54 -2.60
N VAL A 11 9.97 -17.08 -1.51
CA VAL A 11 9.91 -15.66 -1.14
C VAL A 11 10.75 -15.50 0.11
N ALA A 12 11.78 -14.65 0.06
CA ALA A 12 12.69 -14.39 1.18
C ALA A 12 13.33 -15.66 1.83
N GLY A 13 13.58 -16.71 1.02
CA GLY A 13 14.23 -17.94 1.48
C GLY A 13 13.30 -18.98 2.11
N GLN A 14 11.99 -18.71 2.21
CA GLN A 14 10.99 -19.69 2.65
C GLN A 14 10.15 -20.19 1.46
N PRO A 15 9.81 -21.50 1.42
CA PRO A 15 8.93 -22.04 0.39
C PRO A 15 7.47 -21.65 0.68
N GLU A 16 6.95 -20.69 -0.07
CA GLU A 16 5.53 -20.29 -0.03
C GLU A 16 4.79 -20.71 -1.30
N LYS A 17 3.46 -20.82 -1.25
CA LYS A 17 2.66 -21.05 -2.48
C LYS A 17 2.51 -19.73 -3.24
N SER A 18 2.59 -19.77 -4.56
CA SER A 18 2.41 -18.58 -5.39
C SER A 18 0.97 -18.08 -5.29
N SER A 19 0.79 -16.83 -4.85
CA SER A 19 -0.53 -16.22 -4.68
C SER A 19 -1.15 -15.70 -6.00
N CYS A 20 -0.39 -15.72 -7.09
CA CYS A 20 -0.75 -15.04 -8.35
C CYS A 20 -0.86 -15.93 -9.59
N SER A 21 -0.45 -17.18 -9.48
CA SER A 21 -0.50 -18.15 -10.57
C SER A 21 -0.99 -19.48 -10.05
N ARG A 22 -1.70 -20.22 -10.89
CA ARG A 22 -2.09 -21.61 -10.64
C ARG A 22 -1.71 -22.48 -11.83
N TYR A 23 -1.64 -23.79 -11.62
CA TYR A 23 -1.50 -24.72 -12.75
C TYR A 23 -2.82 -24.87 -13.49
N GLU A 24 -2.74 -25.09 -14.80
CA GLU A 24 -3.91 -25.26 -15.69
C GLU A 24 -4.78 -26.46 -15.24
N LEU A 25 -6.08 -26.21 -15.06
CA LEU A 25 -7.00 -27.17 -14.43
C LEU A 25 -7.14 -28.48 -15.22
N ASP A 26 -7.07 -28.44 -16.55
CA ASP A 26 -7.21 -29.64 -17.39
C ASP A 26 -6.01 -30.58 -17.24
N LEU A 27 -4.81 -30.02 -17.11
CA LEU A 27 -3.59 -30.79 -16.87
C LEU A 27 -3.59 -31.41 -15.46
N VAL A 28 -4.01 -30.63 -14.46
CA VAL A 28 -4.14 -31.10 -13.07
C VAL A 28 -5.22 -32.18 -12.94
N ARG A 29 -6.34 -32.04 -13.65
CA ARG A 29 -7.44 -33.00 -13.63
C ARG A 29 -7.04 -34.34 -14.26
N ASN A 30 -6.29 -34.30 -15.36
CA ASN A 30 -5.73 -35.50 -15.97
C ASN A 30 -4.78 -36.24 -15.01
N LEU A 31 -3.86 -35.51 -14.35
CA LEU A 31 -2.97 -36.08 -13.33
C LEU A 31 -3.73 -36.69 -12.14
N SER A 32 -4.82 -36.06 -11.71
CA SER A 32 -5.68 -36.62 -10.65
C SER A 32 -6.42 -37.88 -11.09
N ALA A 33 -6.79 -37.99 -12.37
CA ALA A 33 -7.40 -39.19 -12.95
C ALA A 33 -6.41 -40.37 -13.04
N PHE A 34 -5.10 -40.09 -13.15
CA PHE A 34 -4.02 -41.07 -13.04
C PHE A 34 -3.70 -41.50 -11.58
N GLY A 35 -4.47 -41.05 -10.58
CA GLY A 35 -4.34 -41.51 -9.19
C GLY A 35 -3.38 -40.70 -8.32
N VAL A 36 -2.86 -39.57 -8.80
CA VAL A 36 -2.02 -38.66 -8.00
C VAL A 36 -2.93 -37.78 -7.14
N SER A 37 -3.15 -38.17 -5.88
CA SER A 37 -3.92 -37.38 -4.92
C SER A 37 -3.06 -36.33 -4.20
N PRO A 38 -3.63 -35.22 -3.71
CA PRO A 38 -2.87 -34.17 -3.00
C PRO A 38 -2.12 -34.70 -1.77
N ASN A 39 -2.66 -35.73 -1.12
CA ASN A 39 -2.05 -36.39 0.03
C ASN A 39 -0.79 -37.21 -0.36
N TRP A 40 -0.68 -37.69 -1.60
CA TRP A 40 0.55 -38.34 -2.08
C TRP A 40 1.70 -37.36 -2.24
N LEU A 41 1.46 -36.12 -2.68
CA LEU A 41 2.50 -35.08 -2.80
C LEU A 41 3.06 -34.62 -1.43
N GLN A 42 2.24 -34.66 -0.38
CA GLN A 42 2.66 -34.32 0.99
C GLN A 42 3.44 -35.46 1.67
N ASN A 43 3.14 -36.72 1.31
CA ASN A 43 3.67 -37.91 2.00
C ASN A 43 4.86 -38.56 1.27
N GLN A 44 5.24 -38.05 0.09
CA GLN A 44 6.27 -38.61 -0.78
C GLN A 44 7.56 -37.77 -0.78
N SER A 45 7.93 -37.20 0.37
CA SER A 45 9.31 -36.78 0.66
C SER A 45 10.29 -37.95 0.82
N ALA A 46 9.83 -39.20 0.63
CA ALA A 46 10.58 -40.43 0.88
C ALA A 46 10.66 -41.41 -0.32
N SER A 47 10.30 -41.03 -1.55
CA SER A 47 10.48 -41.90 -2.74
C SER A 47 11.03 -41.14 -3.95
N GLU A 48 12.10 -41.70 -4.52
CA GLU A 48 13.06 -41.14 -5.49
C GLU A 48 12.50 -40.95 -6.91
N SER A 49 11.31 -40.36 -7.06
CA SER A 49 10.70 -40.05 -8.38
C SER A 49 10.15 -38.62 -8.45
N ARG A 50 11.09 -37.66 -8.55
CA ARG A 50 11.04 -36.27 -9.04
C ARG A 50 9.64 -35.64 -9.34
N PRO A 51 8.76 -35.42 -8.33
CA PRO A 51 7.46 -34.76 -8.55
C PRO A 51 7.64 -33.30 -8.98
N GLU A 52 8.72 -32.65 -8.54
CA GLU A 52 9.05 -31.26 -8.86
C GLU A 52 9.34 -31.03 -10.36
N ALA A 53 9.88 -32.04 -11.06
CA ALA A 53 10.16 -31.92 -12.50
C ALA A 53 8.93 -32.10 -13.38
N LEU A 54 7.93 -32.84 -12.92
CA LEU A 54 6.63 -32.92 -13.59
C LEU A 54 5.84 -31.63 -13.34
N LEU A 55 5.89 -31.09 -12.12
CA LEU A 55 5.26 -29.82 -11.79
C LEU A 55 5.90 -28.62 -12.50
N SER A 56 7.22 -28.65 -12.76
CA SER A 56 7.90 -27.57 -13.49
C SER A 56 7.55 -27.52 -14.99
N GLN A 57 7.08 -28.63 -15.57
CA GLN A 57 6.61 -28.70 -16.96
C GLN A 57 5.14 -28.32 -17.15
N LEU A 58 4.37 -28.24 -16.05
CA LEU A 58 2.97 -27.84 -16.12
C LEU A 58 2.84 -26.36 -16.47
N LYS A 59 1.98 -26.07 -17.43
CA LYS A 59 1.66 -24.71 -17.83
C LYS A 59 0.95 -23.98 -16.68
N ARG A 60 1.40 -22.76 -16.43
CA ARG A 60 0.84 -21.87 -15.40
C ARG A 60 -0.13 -20.90 -16.07
N GLU A 61 -1.24 -20.66 -15.40
CA GLU A 61 -2.22 -19.64 -15.77
C GLU A 61 -2.43 -18.65 -14.62
N ALA A 62 -2.88 -17.44 -14.96
CA ALA A 62 -3.26 -16.44 -13.95
C ALA A 62 -4.57 -16.85 -13.27
N CYS A 63 -4.69 -16.55 -11.97
CA CYS A 63 -5.94 -16.75 -11.24
C CYS A 63 -7.03 -15.84 -11.82
N ARG A 64 -8.09 -16.44 -12.39
CA ARG A 64 -9.24 -15.70 -12.97
C ARG A 64 -10.48 -15.69 -12.06
N ASP A 65 -10.50 -16.54 -11.04
CA ASP A 65 -11.66 -16.78 -10.17
C ASP A 65 -11.69 -15.85 -8.93
N GLY A 66 -10.95 -14.74 -8.97
CA GLY A 66 -10.81 -13.78 -7.87
C GLY A 66 -9.79 -14.18 -6.80
N TRP A 67 -9.62 -13.33 -5.79
CA TRP A 67 -8.71 -13.53 -4.67
C TRP A 67 -9.51 -13.61 -3.37
N ASN A 68 -9.10 -14.53 -2.49
CA ASN A 68 -9.63 -14.61 -1.14
C ASN A 68 -8.56 -14.14 -0.16
N TYR A 69 -8.83 -13.03 0.54
CA TYR A 69 -7.88 -12.40 1.44
C TYR A 69 -8.09 -12.90 2.86
N SER A 70 -6.99 -13.19 3.57
CA SER A 70 -7.09 -13.53 5.00
C SER A 70 -7.49 -12.30 5.80
N THR A 71 -8.59 -12.41 6.56
CA THR A 71 -9.13 -11.35 7.43
C THR A 71 -8.59 -11.42 8.86
N GLU A 72 -7.52 -12.18 9.12
CA GLU A 72 -6.99 -12.39 10.47
C GLU A 72 -6.42 -11.10 11.10
N HIS A 73 -5.82 -10.22 10.28
CA HIS A 73 -5.19 -8.98 10.74
C HIS A 73 -5.97 -7.71 10.37
N PHE A 74 -6.51 -7.64 9.15
CA PHE A 74 -7.28 -6.51 8.66
C PHE A 74 -8.55 -7.01 7.96
N GLN A 75 -9.68 -6.33 8.20
CA GLN A 75 -10.96 -6.71 7.60
C GLN A 75 -11.07 -6.23 6.16
N SER A 76 -10.63 -5.00 5.88
CA SER A 76 -10.57 -4.44 4.53
C SER A 76 -9.48 -3.39 4.44
N THR A 77 -8.73 -3.39 3.34
CA THR A 77 -7.68 -2.42 3.02
C THR A 77 -7.89 -1.87 1.60
N VAL A 78 -7.24 -0.75 1.27
CA VAL A 78 -7.22 -0.22 -0.11
C VAL A 78 -6.84 -1.30 -1.13
N VAL A 79 -5.90 -2.17 -0.77
CA VAL A 79 -5.37 -3.24 -1.62
C VAL A 79 -6.41 -4.31 -1.89
N THR A 80 -7.16 -4.72 -0.87
CA THR A 80 -8.20 -5.75 -0.99
C THR A 80 -9.49 -5.21 -1.62
N GLU A 81 -9.80 -3.93 -1.45
CA GLU A 81 -11.00 -3.30 -2.02
C GLU A 81 -10.89 -3.11 -3.53
N PHE A 82 -9.71 -2.73 -4.04
CA PHE A 82 -9.48 -2.49 -5.46
C PHE A 82 -8.68 -3.60 -6.16
N ASP A 83 -8.51 -4.77 -5.52
CA ASP A 83 -7.77 -5.92 -6.04
C ASP A 83 -6.40 -5.57 -6.65
N LEU A 84 -5.59 -4.81 -5.90
CA LEU A 84 -4.27 -4.31 -6.33
C LEU A 84 -3.17 -5.40 -6.26
N VAL A 85 -3.47 -6.61 -6.73
CA VAL A 85 -2.62 -7.81 -6.60
C VAL A 85 -2.23 -8.35 -7.97
N CYS A 86 -1.16 -9.13 -8.02
CA CYS A 86 -0.65 -9.80 -9.23
C CYS A 86 -0.40 -8.85 -10.42
N SER A 87 -1.25 -8.88 -11.45
CA SER A 87 -1.11 -8.01 -12.62
C SER A 87 -1.22 -6.52 -12.28
N ASP A 88 -1.86 -6.20 -11.17
CA ASP A 88 -2.12 -4.82 -10.72
C ASP A 88 -1.23 -4.38 -9.55
N GLN A 89 -0.22 -5.16 -9.17
CA GLN A 89 0.69 -4.76 -8.08
C GLN A 89 1.43 -3.45 -8.37
N TRP A 90 1.68 -3.13 -9.64
CA TRP A 90 2.35 -1.88 -10.05
C TRP A 90 1.56 -0.62 -9.69
N LYS A 91 0.25 -0.72 -9.45
CA LYS A 91 -0.60 0.41 -9.05
C LYS A 91 -0.30 0.88 -7.62
N GLN A 92 0.19 0.01 -6.74
CA GLN A 92 0.59 0.38 -5.38
C GLN A 92 1.77 1.37 -5.34
N PRO A 93 2.95 1.07 -5.93
CA PRO A 93 4.06 2.02 -5.97
C PRO A 93 3.72 3.25 -6.80
N LEU A 94 2.87 3.14 -7.83
CA LEU A 94 2.39 4.31 -8.57
C LEU A 94 1.60 5.26 -7.67
N THR A 95 0.71 4.73 -6.83
CA THR A 95 -0.07 5.55 -5.89
C THR A 95 0.86 6.33 -4.94
N SER A 96 1.88 5.66 -4.39
CA SER A 96 2.89 6.32 -3.56
C SER A 96 3.70 7.37 -4.33
N LEU A 97 4.10 7.07 -5.57
CA LEU A 97 4.78 8.02 -6.45
C LEU A 97 3.92 9.27 -6.68
N VAL A 98 2.64 9.10 -7.00
CA VAL A 98 1.69 10.19 -7.23
C VAL A 98 1.54 11.05 -5.97
N TYR A 99 1.49 10.44 -4.78
CA TYR A 99 1.49 11.19 -3.53
C TYR A 99 2.72 12.09 -3.38
N PHE A 100 3.92 11.57 -3.65
CA PHE A 100 5.16 12.35 -3.61
C PHE A 100 5.23 13.44 -4.70
N LEU A 101 4.73 13.16 -5.90
CA LEU A 101 4.60 14.16 -6.98
C LEU A 101 3.64 15.29 -6.57
N GLY A 102 2.53 14.94 -5.93
CA GLY A 102 1.60 15.89 -5.31
C GLY A 102 2.33 16.77 -4.31
N GLY A 103 3.08 16.17 -3.40
CA GLY A 103 3.90 16.87 -2.43
C GLY A 103 4.94 17.82 -3.06
N LEU A 104 5.67 17.37 -4.08
CA LEU A 104 6.63 18.20 -4.83
C LEU A 104 5.92 19.42 -5.44
N SER A 105 4.79 19.21 -6.11
CA SER A 105 4.00 20.31 -6.66
C SER A 105 3.48 21.26 -5.57
N GLY A 106 3.11 20.72 -4.40
CA GLY A 106 2.72 21.48 -3.21
C GLY A 106 3.82 22.39 -2.69
N CYS A 107 5.08 21.95 -2.69
CA CYS A 107 6.23 22.80 -2.35
C CYS A 107 6.30 24.04 -3.27
N PHE A 108 6.24 23.82 -4.58
CA PHE A 108 6.35 24.91 -5.56
C PHE A 108 5.17 25.88 -5.45
N ILE A 109 3.95 25.36 -5.38
CA ILE A 109 2.73 26.17 -5.31
C ILE A 109 2.69 26.96 -3.99
N SER A 110 2.95 26.32 -2.85
CA SER A 110 2.93 26.98 -1.55
C SER A 110 4.03 28.04 -1.42
N GLY A 111 5.21 27.82 -1.99
CA GLY A 111 6.27 28.81 -2.06
C GLY A 111 5.82 30.07 -2.81
N LEU A 112 5.35 29.90 -4.05
CA LEU A 112 4.89 31.01 -4.89
C LEU A 112 3.74 31.80 -4.26
N ILE A 113 2.76 31.11 -3.65
CA ILE A 113 1.63 31.76 -3.00
C ILE A 113 2.09 32.45 -1.70
N SER A 114 2.98 31.84 -0.94
CA SER A 114 3.49 32.39 0.32
C SER A 114 4.24 33.70 0.11
N ASP A 115 4.98 33.82 -1.00
CA ASP A 115 5.74 35.03 -1.31
C ASP A 115 4.82 36.18 -1.73
N ARG A 116 3.63 35.89 -2.29
CA ARG A 116 2.67 36.92 -2.74
C ARG A 116 1.61 37.28 -1.71
N PHE A 117 1.04 36.30 -1.03
CA PHE A 117 -0.10 36.47 -0.12
C PHE A 117 0.28 36.38 1.36
N GLY A 118 1.53 36.03 1.66
CA GLY A 118 2.04 35.83 3.03
C GLY A 118 1.90 34.39 3.52
N ARG A 119 2.67 34.07 4.56
CA ARG A 119 2.83 32.70 5.10
C ARG A 119 1.59 32.15 5.80
N LYS A 120 0.90 32.97 6.60
CA LYS A 120 -0.30 32.57 7.39
C LYS A 120 -1.49 32.07 6.55
N PRO A 121 -1.95 32.77 5.50
CA PRO A 121 -3.08 32.28 4.70
C PRO A 121 -2.77 30.98 3.96
N VAL A 122 -1.51 30.78 3.54
CA VAL A 122 -1.08 29.51 2.92
C VAL A 122 -1.16 28.34 3.90
N LEU A 123 -0.82 28.57 5.18
CA LEU A 123 -0.96 27.56 6.22
C LEU A 123 -2.43 27.15 6.41
N PHE A 124 -3.33 28.11 6.62
CA PHE A 124 -4.76 27.78 6.79
C PHE A 124 -5.39 27.18 5.53
N GLY A 125 -4.99 27.67 4.34
CA GLY A 125 -5.46 27.13 3.07
C GLY A 125 -5.02 25.68 2.84
N SER A 126 -3.76 25.36 3.11
CA SER A 126 -3.23 23.99 2.98
C SER A 126 -3.85 23.03 3.99
N ILE A 127 -4.11 23.47 5.23
CA ILE A 127 -4.85 22.68 6.22
C ILE A 127 -6.29 22.43 5.76
N ALA A 128 -6.99 23.44 5.24
CA ALA A 128 -8.35 23.28 4.74
C ALA A 128 -8.42 22.29 3.57
N VAL A 129 -7.49 22.41 2.62
CA VAL A 129 -7.30 21.44 1.52
C VAL A 129 -7.10 20.04 2.10
N LEU A 130 -6.15 19.87 3.04
CA LEU A 130 -5.86 18.57 3.64
C LEU A 130 -7.11 17.97 4.32
N SER A 131 -7.86 18.74 5.10
CA SER A 131 -9.07 18.27 5.78
C SER A 131 -10.14 17.82 4.78
N ILE A 132 -10.42 18.62 3.75
CA ILE A 132 -11.44 18.30 2.74
C ILE A 132 -11.07 17.03 1.97
N PHE A 133 -9.84 16.97 1.46
CA PHE A 133 -9.41 15.83 0.65
C PHE A 133 -9.20 14.56 1.48
N SER A 134 -8.77 14.67 2.74
CA SER A 134 -8.66 13.52 3.65
C SER A 134 -10.02 12.84 3.87
N SER A 135 -11.07 13.63 4.11
CA SER A 135 -12.44 13.09 4.22
C SER A 135 -12.94 12.53 2.89
N ALA A 136 -12.63 13.18 1.77
CA ALA A 136 -13.03 12.70 0.44
C ALA A 136 -12.37 11.37 0.06
N VAL A 137 -11.13 11.12 0.48
CA VAL A 137 -10.40 9.86 0.21
C VAL A 137 -11.15 8.66 0.79
N ALA A 138 -11.75 8.78 1.97
CA ALA A 138 -12.53 7.70 2.58
C ALA A 138 -13.73 7.29 1.71
N LEU A 139 -14.29 8.23 0.94
CA LEU A 139 -15.46 8.02 0.08
C LEU A 139 -15.09 7.63 -1.36
N ALA A 140 -13.80 7.44 -1.69
CA ALA A 140 -13.37 7.18 -3.05
C ALA A 140 -13.98 5.88 -3.62
N PRO A 141 -14.75 5.91 -4.73
CA PRO A 141 -15.45 4.73 -5.25
C PRO A 141 -14.56 3.85 -6.15
N SER A 142 -13.43 4.37 -6.61
CA SER A 142 -12.54 3.66 -7.54
C SER A 142 -11.08 4.07 -7.35
N TRP A 143 -10.16 3.21 -7.79
CA TRP A 143 -8.72 3.46 -7.69
C TRP A 143 -8.25 4.75 -8.40
N PRO A 144 -8.72 5.12 -9.61
CA PRO A 144 -8.30 6.37 -10.25
C PRO A 144 -8.71 7.61 -9.43
N VAL A 145 -9.93 7.62 -8.89
CA VAL A 145 -10.43 8.71 -8.05
C VAL A 145 -9.63 8.78 -6.75
N PHE A 146 -9.37 7.62 -6.13
CA PHE A 146 -8.50 7.53 -4.96
C PHE A 146 -7.13 8.15 -5.23
N THR A 147 -6.46 7.78 -6.33
CA THR A 147 -5.13 8.28 -6.71
C THR A 147 -5.11 9.80 -6.91
N VAL A 148 -6.14 10.38 -7.54
CA VAL A 148 -6.25 11.85 -7.71
C VAL A 148 -6.45 12.55 -6.37
N LEU A 149 -7.29 12.01 -5.49
CA LEU A 149 -7.48 12.56 -4.16
C LEU A 149 -6.21 12.44 -3.31
N PHE A 150 -5.46 11.35 -3.46
CA PHE A 150 -4.17 11.13 -2.81
C PHE A 150 -3.09 12.11 -3.29
N PHE A 151 -3.10 12.48 -4.58
CA PHE A 151 -2.26 13.56 -5.11
C PHE A 151 -2.54 14.89 -4.40
N MET A 152 -3.82 15.26 -4.27
CA MET A 152 -4.23 16.49 -3.58
C MET A 152 -3.89 16.46 -2.09
N LEU A 153 -4.01 15.29 -1.46
CA LEU A 153 -3.62 15.08 -0.07
C LEU A 153 -2.10 15.31 0.11
N GLY A 154 -1.28 14.73 -0.76
CA GLY A 154 0.17 14.95 -0.76
C GLY A 154 0.55 16.41 -0.98
N LEU A 155 -0.13 17.09 -1.91
CA LEU A 155 0.03 18.52 -2.16
C LEU A 155 -0.23 19.35 -0.90
N GLY A 156 -1.36 19.12 -0.22
CA GLY A 156 -1.72 19.82 1.01
C GLY A 156 -0.77 19.50 2.17
N GLN A 157 -0.36 18.24 2.32
CA GLN A 157 0.48 17.77 3.41
C GLN A 157 1.85 18.46 3.38
N ILE A 158 2.57 18.39 2.26
CA ILE A 158 3.92 18.97 2.18
C ILE A 158 3.85 20.51 2.24
N ALA A 159 2.86 21.12 1.58
CA ALA A 159 2.63 22.55 1.67
C ALA A 159 2.41 23.03 3.12
N SER A 160 1.57 22.32 3.89
CA SER A 160 1.33 22.64 5.30
C SER A 160 2.58 22.43 6.15
N TYR A 161 3.34 21.35 5.92
CA TYR A 161 4.54 21.02 6.67
C TYR A 161 5.60 22.12 6.52
N ILE A 162 5.85 22.57 5.29
CA ILE A 162 6.79 23.66 4.99
C ILE A 162 6.28 24.97 5.58
N ALA A 163 4.97 25.27 5.46
CA ALA A 163 4.40 26.50 6.00
C ALA A 163 4.52 26.57 7.54
N VAL A 164 4.26 25.46 8.26
CA VAL A 164 4.46 25.36 9.72
C VAL A 164 5.92 25.56 10.07
N PHE A 165 6.83 24.88 9.36
CA PHE A 165 8.27 24.99 9.61
C PHE A 165 8.75 26.42 9.50
N VAL A 166 8.43 27.09 8.40
CA VAL A 166 8.90 28.45 8.16
C VAL A 166 8.27 29.42 9.16
N LEU A 167 6.96 29.37 9.37
CA LEU A 167 6.27 30.25 10.30
C LEU A 167 6.76 30.05 11.74
N GLY A 168 6.97 28.81 12.17
CA GLY A 168 7.55 28.52 13.49
C GLY A 168 8.97 29.07 13.62
N SER A 169 9.78 28.99 12.55
CA SER A 169 11.13 29.55 12.53
C SER A 169 11.18 31.08 12.47
N GLU A 170 10.13 31.73 11.95
CA GLU A 170 9.97 33.19 11.92
C GLU A 170 9.50 33.73 13.28
N ILE A 171 8.67 32.99 14.02
CA ILE A 171 8.16 33.39 15.34
C ILE A 171 9.22 33.23 16.43
N LEU A 172 10.06 32.20 16.32
CA LEU A 172 11.07 31.89 17.33
C LEU A 172 12.39 32.62 17.05
N VAL A 173 13.03 33.13 18.11
CA VAL A 173 14.30 33.85 18.03
C VAL A 173 15.40 33.10 18.79
N GLY A 174 16.64 33.18 18.31
CA GLY A 174 17.82 32.63 19.00
C GLY A 174 17.87 31.11 19.06
N SER A 175 18.34 30.55 20.18
CA SER A 175 18.54 29.11 20.38
C SER A 175 17.23 28.30 20.26
N SER A 176 16.10 28.88 20.66
CA SER A 176 14.79 28.23 20.58
C SER A 176 14.35 27.91 19.14
N ARG A 177 14.76 28.71 18.15
CA ARG A 177 14.53 28.43 16.72
C ARG A 177 15.21 27.14 16.28
N ILE A 178 16.45 26.94 16.72
CA ILE A 178 17.25 25.75 16.39
C ILE A 178 16.64 24.52 17.06
N LEU A 179 16.27 24.63 18.35
CA LEU A 179 15.60 23.54 19.07
C LEU A 179 14.28 23.14 18.42
N PHE A 180 13.44 24.09 18.03
CA PHE A 180 12.19 23.81 17.32
C PHE A 180 12.41 23.14 15.97
N SER A 181 13.33 23.68 15.16
CA SER A 181 13.58 23.20 13.80
C SER A 181 14.23 21.82 13.78
N SER A 182 15.19 21.57 14.67
CA SER A 182 15.98 20.33 14.68
C SER A 182 15.39 19.22 15.54
N LEU A 183 14.70 19.56 16.65
CA LEU A 183 14.16 18.58 17.59
C LEU A 183 12.64 18.62 17.67
N GLY A 184 12.05 19.80 17.82
CA GLY A 184 10.61 19.95 18.05
C GLY A 184 9.76 19.39 16.91
N GLN A 185 9.94 19.90 15.70
CA GLN A 185 9.11 19.49 14.57
C GLN A 185 9.33 18.03 14.14
N PRO A 186 10.58 17.51 14.04
CA PRO A 186 10.78 16.09 13.75
C PRO A 186 10.20 15.17 14.82
N PHE A 187 10.28 15.56 16.10
CA PHE A 187 9.71 14.77 17.20
C PHE A 187 8.19 14.63 17.07
N VAL A 188 7.48 15.72 16.76
CA VAL A 188 6.02 15.70 16.51
C VAL A 188 5.68 14.83 15.30
N TYR A 189 6.49 14.87 14.24
CA TYR A 189 6.28 14.03 13.06
C TYR A 189 6.45 12.54 13.40
N VAL A 190 7.53 12.18 14.09
CA VAL A 190 7.80 10.79 14.49
C VAL A 190 6.74 10.27 15.45
N SER A 191 6.34 11.07 16.45
CA SER A 191 5.29 10.66 17.38
C SER A 191 3.95 10.44 16.66
N SER A 192 3.61 11.29 15.69
CA SER A 192 2.43 11.08 14.83
C SER A 192 2.53 9.77 14.03
N MET A 193 3.70 9.45 13.46
CA MET A 193 3.90 8.19 12.72
C MET A 193 3.81 6.97 13.63
N MET A 194 4.26 7.08 14.89
CA MET A 194 4.12 6.00 15.88
C MET A 194 2.67 5.81 16.35
N LEU A 195 1.85 6.85 16.31
CA LEU A 195 0.42 6.76 16.64
C LEU A 195 -0.41 6.08 15.54
N LEU A 196 -0.02 6.19 14.26
CA LEU A 196 -0.71 5.57 13.13
C LEU A 196 -0.94 4.05 13.24
N PRO A 197 0.05 3.20 13.60
CA PRO A 197 -0.21 1.78 13.80
C PRO A 197 -1.13 1.53 15.01
N GLY A 198 -1.09 2.41 16.02
CA GLY A 198 -2.02 2.35 17.16
C GLY A 198 -3.47 2.57 16.73
N THR A 199 -3.72 3.53 15.83
CA THR A 199 -5.08 3.75 15.28
C THR A 199 -5.49 2.62 14.35
N ALA A 200 -4.58 2.03 13.57
CA ALA A 200 -4.87 0.87 12.72
C ALA A 200 -5.22 -0.39 13.53
N TYR A 201 -4.69 -0.54 14.75
CA TYR A 201 -5.08 -1.63 15.64
C TYR A 201 -6.53 -1.49 16.15
N LEU A 202 -6.96 -0.24 16.42
CA LEU A 202 -8.31 0.10 16.87
C LEU A 202 -9.34 0.08 15.72
N VAL A 203 -8.95 0.57 14.55
CA VAL A 203 -9.79 0.64 13.35
C VAL A 203 -9.23 -0.31 12.30
N ARG A 204 -9.77 -1.54 12.29
CA ARG A 204 -9.32 -2.62 11.40
C ARG A 204 -9.98 -2.61 10.02
N SER A 205 -10.96 -1.73 9.82
CA SER A 205 -11.67 -1.54 8.57
C SER A 205 -11.24 -0.25 7.90
N TRP A 206 -10.92 -0.32 6.61
CA TRP A 206 -10.55 0.83 5.80
C TRP A 206 -11.70 1.85 5.59
N ARG A 207 -12.97 1.42 5.60
CA ARG A 207 -14.12 2.25 5.17
C ARG A 207 -15.35 2.19 6.06
N HIS A 208 -15.64 1.04 6.67
CA HIS A 208 -16.82 0.80 7.52
C HIS A 208 -16.46 0.02 8.79
#